data_AF-A0A662WHE4-F1
#
_entry.id   AF-A0A662WHE4-F1
#
_cell.length_a   1.000
_cell.length_b   1.000
_cell.length_c   1.000
_cell.angle_alpha   90.00
_cell.angle_beta   90.00
_cell.angle_gamma   90.00
#
_symmetry.space_group_name_H-M   'P 1'
#
loop_
_entity.id
_entity.type
_entity.pdbx_description
1 polymer ?
#
loop_
_entity_poly.entity_id
_entity_poly.type
_entity_poly.pdbx_seq_one_letter_code
_entity_poly.pdbx_strand_id
1 'polypeptide(L)'
;MQTSPIFATVSLAVLSAPLVVTCSASWVHSARKLRGHFPIAIASAMSGASQTTELGKVQDRDFDQFMIFMVTFMRAREHAQADRLFSDVFAEPLTRQVAPQLAPRVLKWMEKTPRPENFVAIRTRYLDDSISQRNPHIRQVVLFRSGLDARAYRLEALRGCHVFEIDRNAELFAHKKTILGGLNAPLIAGRRDCIV
;
A
#
# COMPACT_ATOMS: atom_id res chain seq x y z
N MET A 1 -3.01 51.42 -14.10
CA MET A 1 -2.99 50.55 -15.30
C MET A 1 -2.87 49.11 -14.83
N GLN A 2 -3.72 48.26 -15.39
CA GLN A 2 -4.22 47.01 -14.86
C GLN A 2 -3.38 45.84 -15.39
N THR A 3 -2.89 44.96 -14.51
CA THR A 3 -2.18 43.73 -14.92
C THR A 3 -3.06 42.52 -14.60
N SER A 4 -3.61 41.92 -15.65
CA SER A 4 -4.33 40.65 -15.61
C SER A 4 -3.36 39.46 -15.45
N PRO A 5 -3.70 38.38 -14.71
CA PRO A 5 -2.94 37.15 -14.74
C PRO A 5 -3.39 36.25 -15.90
N ILE A 6 -2.41 35.67 -16.59
CA ILE A 6 -2.60 34.69 -17.67
C ILE A 6 -2.91 33.34 -17.03
N PHE A 7 -4.14 32.84 -17.22
CA PHE A 7 -4.50 31.44 -16.96
C PHE A 7 -4.00 30.58 -18.12
N ALA A 8 -3.04 29.70 -17.86
CA ALA A 8 -2.67 28.64 -18.79
C ALA A 8 -3.53 27.39 -18.51
N THR A 9 -4.63 27.27 -19.24
CA THR A 9 -5.43 26.04 -19.33
C THR A 9 -4.72 25.08 -20.28
N VAL A 10 -4.17 23.98 -19.78
CA VAL A 10 -3.70 22.88 -20.64
C VAL A 10 -4.83 21.87 -20.78
N SER A 11 -5.48 21.93 -21.93
CA SER A 11 -6.46 20.94 -22.40
C SER A 11 -5.72 19.73 -22.94
N LEU A 12 -5.92 18.54 -22.35
CA LEU A 12 -5.33 17.29 -22.84
C LEU A 12 -6.32 16.64 -23.81
N ALA A 13 -6.03 16.78 -25.11
CA ALA A 13 -6.75 16.11 -26.18
C ALA A 13 -6.52 14.59 -26.11
N VAL A 14 -7.63 13.85 -26.04
CA VAL A 14 -7.72 12.40 -26.19
C VAL A 14 -7.48 12.05 -27.66
N LEU A 15 -6.50 11.19 -27.92
CA LEU A 15 -6.37 10.50 -29.22
C LEU A 15 -6.24 9.00 -29.00
N SER A 16 -7.30 8.35 -29.46
CA SER A 16 -7.57 6.92 -29.53
C SER A 16 -6.87 6.26 -30.72
N ALA A 17 -6.26 5.08 -30.51
CA ALA A 17 -6.37 3.91 -31.40
C ALA A 17 -5.69 2.66 -30.79
N PRO A 18 -6.20 1.44 -31.03
CA PRO A 18 -5.80 0.21 -30.34
C PRO A 18 -4.71 -0.56 -31.09
N LEU A 19 -3.82 -1.21 -30.34
CA LEU A 19 -2.95 -2.26 -30.87
C LEU A 19 -3.38 -3.60 -30.26
N VAL A 20 -4.03 -4.38 -31.12
CA VAL A 20 -4.33 -5.80 -30.94
C VAL A 20 -3.01 -6.57 -30.96
N VAL A 21 -2.73 -7.31 -29.89
CA VAL A 21 -1.72 -8.38 -29.91
C VAL A 21 -2.41 -9.65 -29.45
N THR A 22 -2.71 -10.52 -30.43
CA THR A 22 -2.99 -11.93 -30.21
C THR A 22 -1.66 -12.65 -30.03
N CYS A 23 -1.49 -13.43 -28.96
CA CYS A 23 -0.54 -14.53 -28.97
C CYS A 23 -0.98 -15.64 -28.02
N SER A 24 -0.60 -16.85 -28.43
CA SER A 24 -1.32 -18.11 -28.34
C SER A 24 -1.19 -18.85 -27.01
N ALA A 25 -2.22 -19.63 -26.73
CA ALA A 25 -2.21 -20.69 -25.74
C ALA A 25 -1.16 -21.77 -26.08
N SER A 26 -0.39 -22.19 -25.09
CA SER A 26 -0.03 -23.59 -24.85
C SER A 26 0.78 -23.67 -23.55
N TRP A 27 0.27 -24.40 -22.56
CA TRP A 27 0.91 -25.56 -21.94
C TRP A 27 0.22 -25.87 -20.61
N VAL A 28 -0.62 -26.92 -20.67
CA VAL A 28 -1.18 -27.66 -19.55
C VAL A 28 -0.41 -28.96 -19.47
N HIS A 29 0.27 -29.25 -18.35
CA HIS A 29 0.20 -30.50 -17.59
C HIS A 29 1.43 -30.72 -16.68
N SER A 30 1.15 -31.52 -15.64
CA SER A 30 2.05 -32.22 -14.71
C SER A 30 2.52 -31.41 -13.49
N ALA A 31 2.41 -31.89 -12.26
CA ALA A 31 2.08 -33.23 -11.78
C ALA A 31 1.44 -33.18 -10.39
N ARG A 32 0.37 -33.96 -10.25
CA ARG A 32 -0.35 -34.28 -9.01
C ARG A 32 0.16 -35.64 -8.53
N LYS A 33 1.08 -35.64 -7.57
CA LYS A 33 1.47 -36.78 -6.71
C LYS A 33 2.33 -36.13 -5.63
N LEU A 34 1.92 -36.10 -4.37
CA LEU A 34 2.15 -37.18 -3.43
C LEU A 34 1.05 -37.17 -2.35
N ARG A 35 0.32 -38.29 -2.22
CA ARG A 35 -0.53 -38.60 -1.07
C ARG A 35 0.29 -39.53 -0.16
N GLY A 36 0.64 -39.05 1.03
CA GLY A 36 1.13 -39.87 2.14
C GLY A 36 0.01 -40.02 3.18
N HIS A 37 -0.32 -41.26 3.51
CA HIS A 37 -1.22 -41.65 4.60
C HIS A 37 -0.47 -41.64 5.93
N PHE A 38 -1.10 -41.20 7.02
CA PHE A 38 -0.98 -41.75 8.39
C PHE A 38 -2.15 -41.17 9.25
N PRO A 39 -2.55 -41.80 10.36
CA PRO A 39 -3.94 -42.12 10.64
C PRO A 39 -4.60 -41.18 11.67
N ILE A 40 -5.92 -41.27 11.71
CA ILE A 40 -6.82 -40.62 12.67
C ILE A 40 -6.63 -41.22 14.06
N ALA A 41 -6.45 -40.36 15.07
CA ALA A 41 -6.70 -40.68 16.47
C ALA A 41 -7.70 -39.66 17.04
N ILE A 42 -8.79 -40.17 17.60
CA ILE A 42 -9.85 -39.42 18.28
C ILE A 42 -9.43 -39.26 19.74
N ALA A 43 -9.46 -38.04 20.26
CA ALA A 43 -9.38 -37.75 21.70
C ALA A 43 -10.51 -36.79 22.10
N SER A 44 -11.20 -37.16 23.18
CA SER A 44 -12.39 -36.52 23.74
C SER A 44 -12.04 -35.32 24.64
N ALA A 45 -12.87 -34.28 24.51
CA ALA A 45 -13.28 -33.24 25.45
C ALA A 45 -12.31 -32.69 26.52
N MET A 46 -12.03 -31.38 26.44
CA MET A 46 -11.99 -30.49 27.61
C MET A 46 -12.70 -29.17 27.30
N SER A 47 -13.64 -28.80 28.17
CA SER A 47 -14.35 -27.53 28.16
C SER A 47 -13.40 -26.39 28.53
N GLY A 48 -13.35 -25.36 27.68
CA GLY A 48 -12.77 -24.07 28.02
C GLY A 48 -13.52 -23.03 27.21
N ALA A 49 -14.36 -22.25 27.89
CA ALA A 49 -15.03 -21.10 27.30
C ALA A 49 -13.95 -20.08 26.87
N SER A 50 -13.55 -20.14 25.61
CA SER A 50 -12.70 -19.12 24.99
C SER A 50 -13.63 -18.04 24.47
N GLN A 51 -13.60 -16.88 25.13
CA GLN A 51 -14.24 -15.67 24.66
C GLN A 51 -13.63 -15.32 23.30
N THR A 52 -14.31 -15.70 22.23
CA THR A 52 -14.06 -15.19 20.89
C THR A 52 -14.49 -13.73 20.88
N THR A 53 -13.54 -12.84 21.16
CA THR A 53 -13.72 -11.38 21.04
C THR A 53 -14.19 -11.07 19.62
N GLU A 54 -15.30 -10.34 19.53
CA GLU A 54 -16.01 -9.97 18.30
C GLU A 54 -15.10 -9.31 17.26
N LEU A 55 -14.55 -10.10 16.33
CA LEU A 55 -14.12 -9.62 15.02
C LEU A 55 -15.28 -9.80 14.03
N GLY A 56 -16.43 -9.24 14.38
CA GLY A 56 -17.72 -9.59 13.80
C GLY A 56 -18.67 -8.41 13.72
N LYS A 57 -18.29 -7.37 12.96
CA LYS A 57 -19.21 -6.40 12.31
C LYS A 57 -18.36 -5.45 11.46
N VAL A 58 -18.34 -5.72 10.17
CA VAL A 58 -17.57 -4.93 9.21
C VAL A 58 -18.47 -3.82 8.65
N GLN A 59 -18.36 -2.59 9.16
CA GLN A 59 -19.09 -1.38 8.71
C GLN A 59 -18.06 -0.38 8.15
N ASP A 60 -18.40 0.43 7.12
CA ASP A 60 -17.63 1.49 6.42
C ASP A 60 -16.16 1.81 6.83
N ARG A 61 -15.88 1.90 8.14
CA ARG A 61 -14.55 1.83 8.76
C ARG A 61 -13.65 0.72 8.19
N ASP A 62 -14.21 -0.44 7.85
CA ASP A 62 -13.42 -1.55 7.31
C ASP A 62 -13.00 -1.39 5.86
N PHE A 63 -13.78 -0.69 5.03
CA PHE A 63 -13.42 -0.54 3.62
C PHE A 63 -12.24 0.42 3.46
N ASP A 64 -12.27 1.57 4.13
CA ASP A 64 -11.17 2.54 4.15
C ASP A 64 -9.87 1.89 4.67
N GLN A 65 -9.96 1.17 5.78
CA GLN A 65 -8.82 0.46 6.37
C GLN A 65 -8.32 -0.67 5.46
N PHE A 66 -9.22 -1.49 4.93
CA PHE A 66 -8.89 -2.53 3.95
C PHE A 66 -8.14 -1.95 2.75
N MET A 67 -8.62 -0.83 2.20
CA MET A 67 -7.99 -0.18 1.05
C MET A 67 -6.58 0.33 1.37
N ILE A 68 -6.37 0.93 2.56
CA ILE A 68 -5.04 1.40 2.99
C ILE A 68 -4.07 0.24 3.15
N PHE A 69 -4.49 -0.84 3.79
CA PHE A 69 -3.67 -2.03 3.96
C PHE A 69 -3.42 -2.75 2.63
N MET A 70 -4.41 -2.81 1.75
CA MET A 70 -4.28 -3.38 0.41
C MET A 70 -3.24 -2.61 -0.41
N VAL A 71 -3.34 -1.27 -0.48
CA VAL A 71 -2.37 -0.45 -1.22
C VAL A 71 -0.96 -0.61 -0.65
N THR A 72 -0.83 -0.65 0.68
CA THR A 72 0.47 -0.87 1.33
C THR A 72 1.02 -2.26 1.00
N PHE A 73 0.18 -3.30 0.96
CA PHE A 73 0.58 -4.65 0.59
C PHE A 73 1.03 -4.72 -0.87
N MET A 74 0.35 -4.01 -1.78
CA MET A 74 0.77 -3.91 -3.17
C MET A 74 2.10 -3.15 -3.32
N ARG A 75 2.34 -2.11 -2.50
CA ARG A 75 3.66 -1.46 -2.42
C ARG A 75 4.76 -2.42 -1.94
N ALA A 76 4.45 -3.30 -0.98
CA ALA A 76 5.38 -4.33 -0.52
C ALA A 76 5.74 -5.31 -1.64
N ARG A 77 4.74 -5.75 -2.42
CA ARG A 77 4.95 -6.62 -3.58
C ARG A 77 5.78 -5.98 -4.67
N GLU A 78 5.53 -4.70 -4.96
CA GLU A 78 6.32 -3.93 -5.92
C GLU A 78 7.77 -3.79 -5.43
N HIS A 79 7.99 -3.46 -4.16
CA HIS A 79 9.32 -3.35 -3.58
C HIS A 79 10.14 -4.65 -3.70
N ALA A 80 9.48 -5.81 -3.66
CA ALA A 80 10.12 -7.10 -3.82
C ALA A 80 10.51 -7.45 -5.28
N GLN A 81 10.03 -6.70 -6.27
CA GLN A 81 10.38 -6.95 -7.68
C GLN A 81 11.81 -6.51 -7.99
N ALA A 82 12.43 -7.21 -8.94
CA ALA A 82 13.76 -6.87 -9.45
C ALA A 82 13.75 -5.58 -10.28
N ASP A 83 12.70 -5.39 -11.09
CA ASP A 83 12.47 -4.24 -11.97
C ASP A 83 11.50 -3.21 -11.38
N ARG A 84 11.42 -3.16 -10.03
CA ARG A 84 10.54 -2.25 -9.29
C ARG A 84 10.67 -0.79 -9.69
N LEU A 85 9.56 -0.06 -9.71
CA LEU A 85 9.52 1.38 -10.01
C LEU A 85 9.93 2.27 -8.83
N PHE A 86 9.76 1.79 -7.59
CA PHE A 86 10.15 2.52 -6.38
C PHE A 86 10.60 1.57 -5.26
N SER A 87 11.23 2.13 -4.23
CA SER A 87 11.63 1.39 -3.03
C SER A 87 10.79 1.81 -1.83
N ASP A 88 10.16 0.84 -1.17
CA ASP A 88 9.44 1.03 0.09
C ASP A 88 9.70 -0.12 1.04
N VAL A 89 10.82 0.00 1.76
CA VAL A 89 11.30 -0.99 2.74
C VAL A 89 10.36 -1.18 3.93
N PHE A 90 9.40 -0.27 4.15
CA PHE A 90 8.49 -0.31 5.29
C PHE A 90 7.13 -0.94 4.97
N ALA A 91 6.78 -1.06 3.69
CA ALA A 91 5.48 -1.59 3.28
C ALA A 91 5.23 -3.03 3.75
N GLU A 92 6.22 -3.92 3.61
CA GLU A 92 6.08 -5.31 4.04
C GLU A 92 5.91 -5.40 5.57
N PRO A 93 6.79 -4.78 6.40
CA PRO A 93 6.60 -4.83 7.85
C PRO A 93 5.26 -4.26 8.33
N LEU A 94 4.80 -3.18 7.70
CA LEU A 94 3.53 -2.52 8.04
C LEU A 94 2.30 -3.41 7.74
N THR A 95 2.43 -4.38 6.83
CA THR A 95 1.33 -5.24 6.41
C THR A 95 1.48 -6.70 6.84
N ARG A 96 2.65 -7.10 7.35
CA ARG A 96 3.00 -8.50 7.68
C ARG A 96 1.92 -9.21 8.49
N GLN A 97 1.41 -8.58 9.55
CA GLN A 97 0.42 -9.19 10.44
C GLN A 97 -0.94 -9.45 9.76
N VAL A 98 -1.33 -8.60 8.80
CA VAL A 98 -2.63 -8.68 8.11
C VAL A 98 -2.52 -9.34 6.73
N ALA A 99 -1.31 -9.54 6.22
CA ALA A 99 -1.05 -10.12 4.90
C ALA A 99 -1.75 -11.47 4.65
N PRO A 100 -1.84 -12.42 5.61
CA PRO A 100 -2.57 -13.68 5.39
C PRO A 100 -4.05 -13.50 5.06
N GLN A 101 -4.68 -12.43 5.56
CA GLN A 101 -6.09 -12.10 5.31
C GLN A 101 -6.27 -11.29 4.03
N LEU A 102 -5.29 -10.42 3.71
CA LEU A 102 -5.33 -9.55 2.52
C LEU A 102 -4.98 -10.30 1.24
N ALA A 103 -3.94 -11.14 1.25
CA ALA A 103 -3.38 -11.73 0.04
C ALA A 103 -4.41 -12.49 -0.81
N PRO A 104 -5.32 -13.32 -0.24
CA PRO A 104 -6.35 -13.98 -1.03
C PRO A 104 -7.34 -12.99 -1.68
N ARG A 105 -7.69 -11.91 -0.97
CA ARG A 105 -8.61 -10.87 -1.47
C ARG A 105 -7.98 -10.05 -2.59
N VAL A 106 -6.71 -9.69 -2.43
CA VAL A 106 -5.93 -8.96 -3.44
C VAL A 106 -5.76 -9.80 -4.70
N LEU A 107 -5.38 -11.08 -4.55
CA LEU A 107 -5.21 -11.98 -5.70
C LEU A 107 -6.52 -12.12 -6.48
N LYS A 108 -7.64 -12.37 -5.78
CA LYS A 108 -8.97 -12.44 -6.41
C LYS A 108 -9.37 -11.14 -7.12
N TRP A 109 -8.94 -9.99 -6.61
CA TRP A 109 -9.19 -8.70 -7.26
C TRP A 109 -8.30 -8.51 -8.50
N MET A 110 -7.05 -8.93 -8.45
CA MET A 110 -6.11 -8.93 -9.58
C MET A 110 -6.56 -9.86 -10.73
N GLU A 111 -7.22 -10.98 -10.42
CA GLU A 111 -7.80 -11.85 -11.45
C GLU A 111 -8.91 -11.17 -12.27
N LYS A 112 -9.63 -10.22 -11.65
CA LYS A 112 -10.79 -9.53 -12.25
C LYS A 112 -10.46 -8.16 -12.83
N THR A 113 -9.31 -7.61 -12.47
CA THR A 113 -8.90 -6.26 -12.83
C THR A 113 -7.62 -6.36 -13.63
N PRO A 114 -7.55 -5.82 -14.86
CA PRO A 114 -6.32 -5.83 -15.62
C PRO A 114 -5.22 -5.01 -14.92
N ARG A 115 -4.18 -5.70 -14.44
CA ARG A 115 -2.94 -5.13 -13.88
C ARG A 115 -3.11 -4.00 -12.84
N PRO A 116 -3.92 -4.17 -11.79
CA PRO A 116 -4.10 -3.14 -10.77
C PRO A 116 -2.81 -2.78 -10.01
N GLU A 117 -1.84 -3.70 -9.96
CA GLU A 117 -0.50 -3.47 -9.44
C GLU A 117 0.21 -2.32 -10.15
N ASN A 118 0.05 -2.19 -11.46
CA ASN A 118 0.65 -1.10 -12.22
C ASN A 118 0.12 0.25 -11.77
N PHE A 119 -1.18 0.35 -11.46
CA PHE A 119 -1.74 1.60 -10.96
C PHE A 119 -1.12 1.99 -9.62
N VAL A 120 -1.02 1.06 -8.67
CA VAL A 120 -0.37 1.32 -7.37
C VAL A 120 1.10 1.71 -7.58
N ALA A 121 1.78 1.02 -8.49
CA ALA A 121 3.19 1.24 -8.74
C ALA A 121 3.47 2.61 -9.35
N ILE A 122 2.80 2.92 -10.46
CA ILE A 122 2.90 4.21 -11.16
C ILE A 122 2.46 5.36 -10.25
N ARG A 123 1.33 5.21 -9.53
CA ARG A 123 0.85 6.25 -8.60
C ARG A 123 1.87 6.52 -7.51
N THR A 124 2.48 5.48 -6.94
CA THR A 124 3.48 5.65 -5.87
C THR A 124 4.72 6.35 -6.41
N ARG A 125 5.23 5.91 -7.57
CA ARG A 125 6.37 6.54 -8.24
C ARG A 125 6.11 8.01 -8.59
N TYR A 126 4.96 8.30 -9.18
CA TYR A 126 4.57 9.66 -9.57
C TYR A 126 4.55 10.62 -8.36
N LEU A 127 3.99 10.19 -7.24
CA LEU A 127 3.96 11.01 -6.02
C LEU A 127 5.36 11.19 -5.41
N ASP A 128 6.19 10.14 -5.43
CA ASP A 128 7.58 10.23 -4.96
C ASP A 128 8.40 11.20 -5.82
N ASP A 129 8.25 11.14 -7.13
CA ASP A 129 8.90 12.05 -8.08
C ASP A 129 8.40 13.48 -7.91
N SER A 130 7.09 13.67 -7.74
CA SER A 130 6.50 15.00 -7.53
C SER A 130 7.05 15.66 -6.27
N ILE A 131 7.25 14.89 -5.18
CA ILE A 131 7.90 15.39 -3.98
C ILE A 131 9.37 15.68 -4.26
N SER A 132 10.07 14.82 -4.99
CA SER A 132 11.51 14.97 -5.25
C SER A 132 11.84 16.12 -6.18
N GLN A 133 10.97 16.41 -7.15
CA GLN A 133 11.12 17.47 -8.15
C GLN A 133 10.50 18.80 -7.73
N ARG A 134 9.87 18.87 -6.54
CA ARG A 134 9.31 20.12 -6.01
C ARG A 134 10.39 21.19 -5.87
N ASN A 135 9.98 22.45 -5.81
CA ASN A 135 10.89 23.55 -5.48
C ASN A 135 11.59 23.28 -4.12
N PRO A 136 12.93 23.26 -4.04
CA PRO A 136 13.67 22.91 -2.83
C PRO A 136 13.45 23.87 -1.65
N HIS A 137 12.93 25.07 -1.90
CA HIS A 137 12.52 26.01 -0.86
C HIS A 137 11.20 25.61 -0.16
N ILE A 138 10.43 24.68 -0.73
CA ILE A 138 9.24 24.11 -0.08
C ILE A 138 9.69 23.09 0.96
N ARG A 139 9.63 23.51 2.24
CA ARG A 139 10.04 22.74 3.41
C ARG A 139 8.88 22.17 4.23
N GLN A 140 7.65 22.43 3.83
CA GLN A 140 6.46 21.86 4.46
C GLN A 140 5.74 20.96 3.46
N VAL A 141 5.41 19.73 3.87
CA VAL A 141 4.73 18.75 3.03
C VAL A 141 3.56 18.17 3.80
N VAL A 142 2.37 18.16 3.18
CA VAL A 142 1.15 17.62 3.78
C VAL A 142 0.74 16.37 3.01
N LEU A 143 0.65 15.24 3.71
CA LEU A 143 0.19 13.97 3.19
C LEU A 143 -1.25 13.73 3.68
N PHE A 144 -2.22 13.89 2.78
CA PHE A 144 -3.63 13.62 3.08
C PHE A 144 -3.96 12.14 2.94
N ARG A 145 -4.86 11.65 3.81
CA ARG A 145 -5.22 10.23 3.93
C ARG A 145 -3.97 9.36 4.00
N SER A 146 -3.05 9.81 4.85
CA SER A 146 -1.68 9.29 4.89
C SER A 146 -1.62 7.85 5.38
N GLY A 147 -2.56 7.38 6.21
CA GLY A 147 -2.62 6.01 6.72
C GLY A 147 -1.24 5.40 7.01
N LEU A 148 -0.88 4.38 6.23
CA LEU A 148 0.39 3.64 6.34
C LEU A 148 1.51 4.17 5.43
N ASP A 149 1.39 5.39 4.92
CA ASP A 149 2.44 6.01 4.12
C ASP A 149 3.70 6.26 4.96
N ALA A 150 4.84 5.81 4.44
CA ALA A 150 6.15 5.87 5.07
C ALA A 150 7.12 6.85 4.38
N ARG A 151 6.62 7.75 3.52
CA ARG A 151 7.47 8.72 2.79
C ARG A 151 8.39 9.55 3.70
N ALA A 152 7.89 9.99 4.85
CA ALA A 152 8.69 10.73 5.85
C ALA A 152 9.90 9.94 6.39
N TYR A 153 9.89 8.61 6.22
CA TYR A 153 10.93 7.68 6.66
C TYR A 153 11.82 7.16 5.53
N ARG A 154 11.41 7.30 4.25
CA ARG A 154 12.14 6.70 3.11
C ARG A 154 12.55 7.66 1.99
N LEU A 155 11.96 8.85 1.90
CA LEU A 155 12.30 9.81 0.82
C LEU A 155 13.34 10.83 1.28
N GLU A 156 14.54 10.75 0.73
CA GLU A 156 15.61 11.72 1.04
C GLU A 156 15.26 13.17 0.68
N ALA A 157 14.42 13.36 -0.34
CA ALA A 157 13.94 14.68 -0.71
C ALA A 157 13.18 15.38 0.43
N LEU A 158 12.76 14.68 1.48
CA LEU A 158 12.09 15.25 2.65
C LEU A 158 13.05 15.60 3.80
N ARG A 159 14.35 15.39 3.64
CA ARG A 159 15.34 15.77 4.65
C ARG A 159 15.22 17.24 5.02
N GLY A 160 15.16 17.52 6.33
CA GLY A 160 14.97 18.87 6.86
C GLY A 160 13.60 19.51 6.58
N CYS A 161 12.63 18.73 6.09
CA CYS A 161 11.25 19.19 5.91
C CYS A 161 10.39 18.86 7.13
N HIS A 162 9.33 19.65 7.32
CA HIS A 162 8.24 19.35 8.24
C HIS A 162 7.13 18.65 7.47
N VAL A 163 6.87 17.38 7.82
CA VAL A 163 5.83 16.57 7.20
C VAL A 163 4.62 16.50 8.11
N PHE A 164 3.46 16.88 7.61
CA PHE A 164 2.16 16.67 8.25
C PHE A 164 1.48 15.45 7.64
N GLU A 165 1.11 14.50 8.47
CA GLU A 165 0.34 13.33 8.09
C GLU A 165 -1.08 13.49 8.61
N ILE A 166 -2.05 13.57 7.71
CA ILE A 166 -3.46 13.79 8.06
C ILE A 166 -4.25 12.56 7.68
N ASP A 167 -4.99 11.98 8.62
CA ASP A 167 -5.89 10.85 8.38
C ASP A 167 -6.96 10.76 9.47
N ARG A 168 -8.18 10.33 9.12
CA ARG A 168 -9.29 10.23 10.08
C ARG A 168 -9.15 9.07 11.08
N ASN A 169 -8.22 8.15 10.83
CA ASN A 169 -8.07 6.93 11.61
C ASN A 169 -6.80 6.96 12.48
N ALA A 170 -6.97 7.28 13.77
CA ALA A 170 -5.89 7.28 14.75
C ALA A 170 -5.22 5.90 14.95
N GLU A 171 -5.96 4.80 14.78
CA GLU A 171 -5.44 3.44 14.96
C GLU A 171 -4.39 3.10 13.91
N LEU A 172 -4.52 3.61 12.68
CA LEU A 172 -3.50 3.44 11.63
C LEU A 172 -2.20 4.14 12.01
N PHE A 173 -2.25 5.32 12.62
CA PHE A 173 -1.06 6.00 13.11
C PHE A 173 -0.43 5.28 14.30
N ALA A 174 -1.24 4.75 15.22
CA ALA A 174 -0.74 3.92 16.31
C ALA A 174 -0.04 2.66 15.79
N HIS A 175 -0.67 1.94 14.85
CA HIS A 175 -0.09 0.77 14.18
C HIS A 175 1.23 1.10 13.50
N LYS A 176 1.26 2.14 12.65
CA LYS A 176 2.47 2.58 11.95
C LYS A 176 3.57 2.96 12.94
N LYS A 177 3.25 3.70 14.00
CA LYS A 177 4.22 4.11 15.04
C LYS A 177 4.82 2.90 15.74
N THR A 178 4.01 1.91 16.11
CA THR A 178 4.46 0.68 16.77
C THR A 178 5.41 -0.11 15.87
N ILE A 179 5.03 -0.35 14.61
CA ILE A 179 5.86 -1.12 13.68
C ILE A 179 7.17 -0.38 13.35
N LEU A 180 7.11 0.89 12.98
CA LEU A 180 8.31 1.66 12.64
C LEU A 180 9.23 1.88 13.85
N GLY A 181 8.65 2.03 15.04
CA GLY A 181 9.40 2.08 16.30
C GLY A 181 10.13 0.77 16.58
N GLY A 182 9.46 -0.38 16.41
CA GLY A 182 10.07 -1.71 16.57
C GLY A 182 11.19 -2.00 15.57
N LEU A 183 11.16 -1.36 14.40
CA LEU A 183 12.24 -1.43 13.39
C LEU A 183 13.38 -0.42 13.63
N ASN A 184 13.26 0.46 14.62
CA ASN A 184 14.14 1.62 14.79
C ASN A 184 14.27 2.44 13.49
N ALA A 185 13.16 2.60 12.75
CA ALA A 185 13.17 3.29 11.47
C ALA A 185 13.58 4.76 11.65
N PRO A 186 14.67 5.23 11.02
CA PRO A 186 15.10 6.61 11.15
C PRO A 186 14.10 7.53 10.45
N LEU A 187 13.72 8.62 11.12
CA LEU A 187 12.96 9.67 10.46
C LEU A 187 13.90 10.46 9.54
N ILE A 188 13.62 10.47 8.24
CA ILE A 188 14.37 11.26 7.27
C ILE A 188 13.91 12.72 7.30
N ALA A 189 12.60 12.93 7.41
CA ALA A 189 12.03 14.26 7.62
C ALA A 189 12.64 14.94 8.85
N GLY A 190 12.82 16.26 8.79
CA GLY A 190 13.30 17.02 9.94
C GLY A 190 12.31 17.02 11.10
N ARG A 191 11.01 16.97 10.78
CA ARG A 191 9.91 16.86 11.75
C ARG A 191 8.73 16.16 11.11
N ARG A 192 7.96 15.42 11.93
CA ARG A 192 6.71 14.79 11.52
C ARG A 192 5.63 14.99 12.58
N ASP A 193 4.48 15.52 12.20
CA ASP A 193 3.29 15.63 13.05
C ASP A 193 2.13 14.85 12.41
N CYS A 194 1.35 14.15 13.24
CA CYS A 194 0.17 13.41 12.81
C CYS A 194 -1.10 14.12 13.32
N ILE A 195 -2.06 14.33 12.43
CA ILE A 195 -3.32 15.03 12.71
C ILE A 195 -4.47 14.09 12.35
N VAL A 196 -5.40 13.92 13.29
CA VAL A 196 -6.60 13.08 13.15
C VAL A 196 -7.84 13.94 13.06
#